data_AF-A0A963L5R0-F1
#
_entry.id   AF-A0A963L5R0-F1
#
_cell.length_a   1.000
_cell.length_b   1.000
_cell.length_c   1.000
_cell.angle_alpha   90.00
_cell.angle_beta   90.00
_cell.angle_gamma   90.00
#
_symmetry.space_group_name_H-M   'P 1'
#
loop_
_entity.id
_entity.type
_entity.pdbx_description
1 polymer ?
#
loop_
_entity_poly.entity_id
_entity_poly.type
_entity_poly.pdbx_seq_one_letter_code
_entity_poly.pdbx_strand_id
1 'polypeptide(L)' 'MENLNTHVIRHLVQWRREGRKALLATVVRTWGSSPRPVGS' A
#
# COMPACT_ATOMS: atom_id res chain seq x y z
N MET A 1 0.96 -1.31 18.86
CA MET A 1 0.66 -2.06 17.62
C MET A 1 0.75 -1.05 16.48
N GLU A 2 1.70 -1.20 15.55
CA GLU A 2 1.88 -0.24 14.46
C GLU A 2 0.76 -0.41 13.42
N ASN A 3 0.23 0.70 12.91
CA ASN A 3 -0.83 0.69 11.89
C ASN A 3 -0.26 0.23 10.53
N LEU A 4 -0.93 -0.74 9.88
CA LEU A 4 -0.49 -1.31 8.60
C LEU A 4 -0.26 -0.23 7.52
N ASN A 5 -1.09 0.80 7.47
CA ASN A 5 -0.95 1.88 6.48
C ASN A 5 0.36 2.65 6.71
N THR A 6 0.67 2.95 7.98
CA THR A 6 1.94 3.60 8.34
C THR A 6 3.14 2.75 7.92
N HIS A 7 3.06 1.43 8.08
CA HIS A 7 4.11 0.51 7.66
C HIS A 7 4.32 0.52 6.13
N VAL A 8 3.24 0.47 5.35
CA VAL A 8 3.28 0.55 3.88
C VAL A 8 3.93 1.86 3.40
N ILE A 9 3.53 3.00 4.00
CA ILE A 9 4.09 4.30 3.64
C ILE A 9 5.57 4.39 4.01
N ARG A 10 5.99 3.89 5.18
CA ARG A 10 7.41 3.87 5.58
C ARG A 10 8.27 3.08 4.60
N HIS A 11 7.81 1.89 4.19
CA HIS A 11 8.51 1.07 3.21
C HIS A 11 8.59 1.74 1.83
N LEU A 12 7.51 2.35 1.38
CA LEU A 12 7.51 3.09 0.11
C LEU A 12 8.56 4.21 0.13
N VAL A 13 8.59 5.01 1.21
CA VAL A 13 9.56 6.09 1.38
C VAL A 13 10.99 5.55 1.36
N GLN A 14 11.25 4.45 2.07
CA GLN A 14 12.55 3.80 2.08
C GLN A 14 12.99 3.39 0.68
N TRP A 15 12.13 2.67 -0.06
CA TRP A 15 12.46 2.24 -1.42
C TRP A 15 12.75 3.41 -2.36
N ARG A 16 11.98 4.50 -2.25
CA ARG A 16 12.24 5.72 -3.04
C ARG A 16 13.58 6.36 -2.68
N ARG A 17 13.97 6.40 -1.40
CA ARG A 17 15.27 6.92 -0.95
C ARG A 17 16.45 6.06 -1.43
N GLU A 18 16.23 4.75 -1.56
CA GLU A 18 17.20 3.82 -2.14
C GLU A 18 17.28 3.90 -3.68
N GLY A 19 16.58 4.84 -4.31
CA GLY A 19 16.55 5.01 -5.77
C GLY A 19 15.70 3.96 -6.50
N ARG A 20 14.94 3.12 -5.78
CA ARG A 20 14.06 2.13 -6.41
C ARG A 20 12.81 2.79 -6.96
N LYS A 21 12.31 2.24 -8.08
CA LYS A 21 10.97 2.57 -8.58
C LYS A 21 9.94 1.83 -7.71
N ALA A 22 8.95 2.56 -7.19
CA ALA A 22 7.89 1.97 -6.34
C ALA A 22 6.58 2.77 -6.46
N LEU A 23 5.43 2.11 -6.51
CA LEU A 23 4.13 2.79 -6.63
C LEU A 23 3.28 2.55 -5.39
N LEU A 24 2.48 3.54 -5.02
CA LEU A 24 1.38 3.38 -4.08
C LEU A 24 0.10 3.27 -4.89
N ALA A 25 -0.71 2.27 -4.58
CA ALA A 25 -2.01 2.08 -5.21
C ALA A 25 -3.06 1.86 -4.13
N THR A 26 -4.30 2.22 -4.45
CA THR A 26 -5.45 2.02 -3.58
C THR A 26 -6.51 1.25 -4.35
N VAL A 27 -7.14 0.29 -3.68
CA VAL A 27 -8.27 -0.44 -4.28
C VAL A 27 -9.48 0.48 -4.34
N VAL A 28 -9.86 0.94 -5.54
CA VAL A 28 -11.01 1.85 -5.72
C VAL A 28 -12.34 1.11 -5.88
N ARG A 29 -12.30 -0.16 -6.29
CA ARG A 29 -13.47 -1.02 -6.44
C ARG A 29 -13.07 -2.49 -6.40
N THR A 30 -13.97 -3.36 -5.99
CA THR A 30 -13.80 -4.81 -5.99
C THR A 30 -15.02 -5.50 -6.60
N TRP A 31 -14.88 -6.77 -6.97
CA TRP A 31 -15.98 -7.64 -7.43
C TRP A 31 -15.85 -9.00 -6.74
N GLY A 32 -16.99 -9.61 -6.41
CA GLY A 32 -17.02 -10.89 -5.70
C GLY A 32 -16.24 -10.84 -4.37
N SER A 33 -15.59 -11.95 -4.02
CA SER A 33 -14.87 -12.12 -2.75
C SER A 33 -13.41 -11.68 -2.82
N SER A 34 -13.14 -10.40 -3.15
CA SER A 34 -11.77 -9.84 -3.13
C SER A 34 -11.15 -9.92 -1.73
N PRO A 35 -9.89 -10.37 -1.57
CA PRO A 35 -9.24 -10.53 -0.27
C PRO A 35 -8.90 -9.20 0.41
N ARG A 36 -8.84 -8.09 -0.35
CA ARG A 36 -8.60 -6.75 0.18
C ARG A 36 -9.82 -5.86 -0.12
N PRO A 37 -10.33 -5.12 0.88
CA PRO A 37 -11.48 -4.23 0.69
C PRO A 37 -11.12 -2.98 -0.12
N VAL A 38 -12.14 -2.28 -0.60
CA VAL A 38 -11.99 -0.91 -1.15
C VAL A 38 -11.32 -0.01 -0.11
N GLY A 39 -10.41 0.86 -0.55
CA GLY A 39 -9.61 1.75 0.30
C GLY A 39 -8.33 1.13 0.86
N SER A 40 -8.05 -0.13 0.54
CA SER A 40 -6.83 -0.86 0.93
C SER A 40 -5.55 -0.30 0.32
#